data_AF-A0A7V7ED33-F1
#
_entry.id   AF-A0A7V7ED33-F1
#
_cell.length_a   1.000
_cell.length_b   1.000
_cell.length_c   1.000
_cell.angle_alpha   90.00
_cell.angle_beta   90.00
_cell.angle_gamma   90.00
#
_symmetry.space_group_name_H-M   'P 1'
#
loop_
_entity.id
_entity.type
_entity.pdbx_description
1 polymer ?
#
loop_
_entity_poly.entity_id
_entity_poly.type
_entity_poly.pdbx_seq_one_letter_code
_entity_poly.pdbx_strand_id
1 'polypeptide(L)'
;MADMVLSLQSPTTSCSGYTTTDAEGRFSWFGIPPNQTCVVRALDPTDDYVLGTSEPFTGEPGETLAEVLIVCGAKGGIEGIFSDAEGRPVPNIHLGCWLRMADGTLKGVPGANTDANGRFVLTEVSPDGFYSEVLIACKRSESLEMAFLRDIEIVADAIADLGVIVARPLSADEEAVLFPKSD
;
A
#
# COMPACT_ATOMS: atom_id res chain seq x y z
N MET A 1 -5.79 16.25 8.01
CA MET A 1 -6.52 14.98 7.84
C MET A 1 -6.74 14.44 9.24
N ALA A 2 -7.98 14.20 9.65
CA ALA A 2 -8.31 13.79 11.01
C ALA A 2 -8.06 12.30 11.24
N ASP A 3 -7.81 11.90 12.50
CA ASP A 3 -7.69 10.51 12.93
C ASP A 3 -6.61 9.68 12.20
N MET A 4 -5.67 10.34 11.52
CA MET A 4 -4.50 9.67 10.95
C MET A 4 -3.64 9.11 12.06
N VAL A 5 -3.25 7.86 11.93
CA VAL A 5 -2.34 7.19 12.86
C VAL A 5 -0.91 7.62 12.52
N LEU A 6 -0.20 8.14 13.51
CA LEU A 6 1.19 8.55 13.38
C LEU A 6 2.07 7.59 14.16
N SER A 7 3.18 7.15 13.55
CA SER A 7 4.19 6.31 14.18
C SER A 7 5.52 7.06 14.29
N LEU A 8 6.06 7.16 15.49
CA LEU A 8 7.41 7.68 15.72
C LEU A 8 8.39 6.53 15.56
N GLN A 9 9.45 6.73 14.78
CA GLN A 9 10.52 5.74 14.61
C GLN A 9 11.89 6.38 14.77
N SER A 10 12.79 5.64 15.40
CA SER A 10 14.23 5.89 15.36
C SER A 10 14.93 4.72 14.66
N PRO A 11 15.79 4.98 13.66
CA PRO A 11 16.57 3.93 13.03
C PRO A 11 17.66 3.35 13.95
N THR A 12 18.02 4.05 15.04
CA THR A 12 19.14 3.67 15.93
C THR A 12 18.71 3.09 17.27
N THR A 13 17.43 3.19 17.62
CA THR A 13 16.90 2.76 18.92
C THR A 13 15.51 2.19 18.78
N SER A 14 15.06 1.38 19.75
CA SER A 14 13.68 0.86 19.79
C SER A 14 12.63 1.92 20.17
N CYS A 15 12.87 3.19 19.84
CA CYS A 15 11.87 4.23 20.02
C CYS A 15 10.74 4.00 19.03
N SER A 16 9.61 3.53 19.55
CA SER A 16 8.37 3.42 18.81
C SER A 16 7.23 3.91 19.70
N GLY A 17 6.30 4.60 19.08
CA GLY A 17 5.06 5.01 19.71
C GLY A 17 4.04 5.38 18.65
N TYR A 18 2.79 5.48 19.06
CA TYR A 18 1.70 5.88 18.19
C TYR A 18 0.95 7.05 18.80
N THR A 19 0.49 7.95 17.95
CA THR A 19 -0.50 8.97 18.30
C THR A 19 -1.45 9.16 17.12
N THR A 20 -2.47 9.99 17.27
CA THR A 20 -3.36 10.37 16.17
C THR A 20 -3.37 11.88 15.98
N THR A 21 -3.78 12.28 14.79
CA THR A 21 -4.02 13.70 14.47
C THR A 21 -5.43 14.13 14.91
N ASP A 22 -5.57 15.41 15.26
CA ASP A 22 -6.86 16.05 15.53
C ASP A 22 -7.63 16.38 14.24
N ALA A 23 -8.82 16.98 14.38
CA ALA A 23 -9.68 17.33 13.25
C ALA A 23 -9.01 18.27 12.23
N GLU A 24 -8.08 19.11 12.70
CA GLU A 24 -7.29 20.02 11.89
C GLU A 24 -6.01 19.36 11.32
N GLY A 25 -5.74 18.11 11.65
CA GLY A 25 -4.55 17.38 11.23
C GLY A 25 -3.29 17.67 12.04
N ARG A 26 -3.41 18.31 13.20
CA ARG A 26 -2.28 18.58 14.11
C ARG A 26 -2.11 17.42 15.08
N PHE A 27 -0.93 17.35 15.68
CA PHE A 27 -0.61 16.37 16.70
C PHE A 27 0.32 16.97 17.75
N SER A 28 0.43 16.31 18.89
CA SER A 28 1.40 16.62 19.92
C SER A 28 2.03 15.33 20.43
N TRP A 29 3.34 15.35 20.59
CA TRP A 29 4.10 14.19 21.03
C TRP A 29 4.98 14.57 22.21
N PHE A 30 4.91 13.78 23.28
CA PHE A 30 5.71 13.99 24.48
C PHE A 30 6.65 12.81 24.70
N GLY A 31 7.78 13.06 25.36
CA GLY A 31 8.74 12.02 25.69
C GLY A 31 9.54 11.50 24.48
N ILE A 32 9.74 12.34 23.47
CA ILE A 32 10.67 12.04 22.37
C ILE A 32 12.08 11.89 22.97
N PRO A 33 12.82 10.80 22.69
CA PRO A 33 14.16 10.62 23.21
C PRO A 33 15.11 11.74 22.71
N PRO A 34 15.81 12.44 23.62
CA PRO A 34 16.74 13.48 23.22
C PRO A 34 17.99 12.88 22.56
N ASN A 35 18.65 13.68 21.73
CA ASN A 35 19.90 13.35 21.04
C ASN A 35 19.80 12.10 20.14
N GLN A 36 18.59 11.80 19.66
CA GLN A 36 18.31 10.72 18.72
C GLN A 36 17.60 11.29 17.50
N THR A 37 18.02 10.82 16.33
CA THR A 37 17.32 11.11 15.08
C THR A 37 16.02 10.32 15.04
N CYS A 38 14.91 11.02 14.92
CA CYS A 38 13.59 10.45 14.79
C CYS A 38 12.92 10.89 13.49
N VAL A 39 11.96 10.10 13.04
CA VAL A 39 11.01 10.45 11.97
C VAL A 39 9.59 10.12 12.44
N VAL A 40 8.60 10.87 11.95
CA VAL A 40 7.19 10.52 12.12
C VAL A 40 6.63 10.05 10.79
N ARG A 41 6.00 8.88 10.78
CA ARG A 41 5.31 8.30 9.63
C ARG A 41 3.80 8.45 9.83
N ALA A 42 3.11 9.01 8.86
CA ALA A 42 1.65 8.97 8.79
C ALA A 42 1.22 7.67 8.13
N LEU A 43 0.40 6.89 8.83
CA LEU A 43 -0.10 5.60 8.41
C LEU A 43 -1.58 5.71 8.06
N ASP A 44 -1.96 5.07 6.97
CA ASP A 44 -3.35 4.83 6.64
C ASP A 44 -3.94 3.86 7.71
N PRO A 45 -5.02 4.24 8.40
CA PRO A 45 -5.60 3.44 9.46
C PRO A 45 -6.23 2.11 8.97
N THR A 46 -6.42 1.94 7.66
CA THR A 46 -7.06 0.77 7.08
C THR A 46 -6.07 -0.35 6.73
N ASP A 47 -4.85 0.00 6.34
CA ASP A 47 -3.86 -0.94 5.81
C ASP A 47 -2.39 -0.68 6.25
N ASP A 48 -2.20 0.21 7.24
CA ASP A 48 -0.92 0.64 7.79
C ASP A 48 0.07 1.15 6.72
N TYR A 49 -0.40 1.55 5.54
CA TYR A 49 0.46 2.11 4.50
C TYR A 49 0.99 3.49 4.91
N VAL A 50 2.26 3.76 4.63
CA VAL A 50 2.85 5.07 4.89
C VAL A 50 2.39 6.08 3.85
N LEU A 51 1.47 6.96 4.24
CA LEU A 51 0.99 8.05 3.39
C LEU A 51 2.01 9.20 3.33
N GLY A 52 2.82 9.37 4.36
CA GLY A 52 3.84 10.40 4.40
C GLY A 52 4.86 10.15 5.51
N THR A 53 6.07 10.69 5.35
CA THR A 53 7.12 10.68 6.37
C THR A 53 7.65 12.09 6.55
N SER A 54 7.87 12.51 7.81
CA SER A 54 8.51 13.78 8.10
C SER A 54 9.98 13.78 7.66
N GLU A 55 10.54 14.98 7.50
CA GLU A 55 12.00 15.12 7.57
C GLU A 55 12.53 14.59 8.91
N PRO A 56 13.76 14.04 8.97
CA PRO A 56 14.37 13.63 10.22
C PRO A 56 14.60 14.83 11.13
N PHE A 57 14.40 14.63 12.44
CA PHE A 57 14.65 15.64 13.45
C PHE A 57 15.34 15.03 14.68
N THR A 58 16.00 15.89 15.45
CA THR A 58 16.63 15.56 16.74
C THR A 58 16.36 16.71 17.69
N GLY A 59 16.12 16.43 18.97
CA GLY A 59 15.97 17.46 20.00
C GLY A 59 16.92 17.26 21.17
N GLU A 60 17.25 18.34 21.85
CA GLU A 60 18.04 18.34 23.09
C GLU A 60 17.16 18.00 24.31
N PRO A 61 17.76 17.59 25.45
CA PRO A 61 17.02 17.33 26.68
C PRO A 61 16.18 18.54 27.13
N GLY A 62 14.85 18.36 27.20
CA GLY A 62 13.91 19.40 27.63
C GLY A 62 13.51 20.40 26.54
N GLU A 63 14.01 20.22 25.31
CA GLU A 63 13.62 21.05 24.17
C GLU A 63 12.18 20.75 23.73
N THR A 64 11.46 21.79 23.29
CA THR A 64 10.25 21.65 22.49
C THR A 64 10.62 21.91 21.03
N LEU A 65 10.50 20.89 20.20
CA LEU A 65 10.83 21.00 18.77
C LEU A 65 9.84 21.92 18.06
N ALA A 66 10.33 22.55 16.99
CA ALA A 66 9.48 23.28 16.05
C ALA A 66 8.47 22.35 15.36
N GLU A 67 7.50 22.94 14.67
CA GLU A 67 6.44 22.20 13.97
C GLU A 67 7.03 21.18 12.98
N VAL A 68 6.70 19.91 13.20
CA VAL A 68 7.08 18.80 12.30
C VAL A 68 5.98 18.63 11.26
N LEU A 69 6.30 18.98 10.02
CA LEU A 69 5.38 18.83 8.89
C LEU A 69 5.50 17.42 8.29
N ILE A 70 4.34 16.79 8.07
CA ILE A 70 4.23 15.53 7.33
C ILE A 70 3.34 15.79 6.13
N VAL A 71 3.90 15.71 4.93
CA VAL A 71 3.12 15.79 3.69
C VAL A 71 2.64 14.39 3.35
N CYS A 72 1.33 14.16 3.47
CA CYS A 72 0.72 12.89 3.09
C CYS A 72 0.37 12.92 1.60
N GLY A 73 0.82 11.93 0.85
CA GLY A 73 0.41 11.69 -0.52
C GLY A 73 -0.98 11.04 -0.56
N ALA A 74 -1.81 11.48 -1.50
CA ALA A 74 -3.04 10.76 -1.83
C ALA A 74 -2.70 9.44 -2.51
N LYS A 75 -3.61 8.47 -2.41
CA LYS A 75 -3.49 7.20 -3.12
C LYS A 75 -4.07 7.33 -4.53
N GLY A 76 -3.42 6.72 -5.51
CA GLY A 76 -3.95 6.48 -6.84
C GLY A 76 -4.72 5.16 -6.91
N GLY A 77 -5.37 4.92 -8.05
CA GLY A 77 -6.10 3.70 -8.36
C GLY A 77 -5.67 3.08 -9.68
N ILE A 78 -6.20 1.89 -9.95
CA ILE A 78 -6.04 1.20 -11.23
C ILE A 78 -7.38 0.64 -11.69
N GLU A 79 -7.58 0.59 -13.01
CA GLU A 79 -8.72 -0.07 -13.63
C GLU A 79 -8.29 -0.95 -14.79
N GLY A 80 -9.17 -1.86 -15.21
CA GLY A 80 -8.92 -2.69 -16.37
C GLY A 80 -9.98 -3.76 -16.57
N ILE A 81 -9.74 -4.66 -17.52
CA ILE A 81 -10.56 -5.84 -17.79
C ILE A 81 -9.74 -7.08 -17.43
N PHE A 82 -10.16 -7.81 -16.42
CA PHE A 82 -9.53 -9.06 -16.02
C PHE A 82 -10.05 -10.22 -16.88
N SER A 83 -9.14 -10.96 -17.51
CA SER A 83 -9.42 -12.05 -18.45
C SER A 83 -8.64 -13.31 -18.10
N ASP A 84 -9.19 -14.47 -18.46
CA ASP A 84 -8.51 -15.77 -18.33
C ASP A 84 -7.40 -15.95 -19.39
N ALA A 85 -6.71 -17.10 -19.34
CA ALA A 85 -5.60 -17.41 -20.23
C ALA A 85 -5.99 -17.48 -21.72
N GLU A 86 -7.28 -17.66 -22.02
CA GLU A 86 -7.84 -17.63 -23.37
C GLU A 86 -8.28 -16.22 -23.80
N GLY A 87 -8.08 -15.21 -22.95
CA GLY A 87 -8.48 -13.82 -23.19
C GLY A 87 -9.97 -13.56 -23.00
N ARG A 88 -10.70 -14.47 -22.33
CA ARG A 88 -12.13 -14.27 -22.04
C ARG A 88 -12.27 -13.48 -20.74
N PRO A 89 -13.10 -12.43 -20.69
CA PRO A 89 -13.33 -11.69 -19.45
C PRO A 89 -13.87 -12.59 -18.34
N VAL A 90 -13.43 -12.36 -17.10
CA VAL A 90 -13.88 -13.11 -15.92
C VAL A 90 -14.84 -12.26 -15.10
N PRO A 91 -16.16 -12.49 -15.22
CA PRO A 91 -17.15 -11.62 -14.58
C PRO A 91 -17.48 -12.04 -13.14
N ASN A 92 -17.97 -11.08 -12.35
CA ASN A 92 -18.53 -11.28 -11.01
C ASN A 92 -17.61 -12.05 -10.05
N ILE A 93 -16.31 -11.76 -10.09
CA ILE A 93 -15.33 -12.39 -9.20
C ILE A 93 -14.59 -11.34 -8.36
N HIS A 94 -14.21 -11.72 -7.15
CA HIS A 94 -13.34 -10.91 -6.31
C HIS A 94 -11.88 -11.06 -6.73
N LEU A 95 -11.24 -9.92 -6.99
CA LEU A 95 -9.81 -9.80 -7.29
C LEU A 95 -9.08 -9.36 -6.03
N GLY A 96 -8.03 -10.09 -5.67
CA GLY A 96 -6.97 -9.57 -4.80
C GLY A 96 -5.94 -8.81 -5.62
N CYS A 97 -5.31 -7.81 -4.99
CA CYS A 97 -4.23 -7.05 -5.59
C CYS A 97 -3.05 -6.95 -4.62
N TRP A 98 -1.84 -7.08 -5.15
CA TRP A 98 -0.59 -6.96 -4.39
C TRP A 98 0.42 -6.12 -5.16
N LEU A 99 1.18 -5.33 -4.41
CA LEU A 99 2.27 -4.51 -4.93
C LEU A 99 3.60 -5.09 -4.49
N ARG A 100 4.54 -5.21 -5.43
CA ARG A 100 5.94 -5.49 -5.10
C ARG A 100 6.59 -4.20 -4.62
N MET A 101 6.94 -4.18 -3.34
CA MET A 101 7.65 -3.08 -2.72
C MET A 101 9.13 -3.10 -3.10
N ALA A 102 9.83 -1.98 -2.92
CA ALA A 102 11.26 -1.85 -3.26
C ALA A 102 12.17 -2.82 -2.48
N ASP A 103 11.75 -3.26 -1.29
CA ASP A 103 12.44 -4.27 -0.49
C ASP A 103 12.14 -5.72 -0.93
N GLY A 104 11.36 -5.90 -1.99
CA GLY A 104 10.97 -7.19 -2.55
C GLY A 104 9.74 -7.84 -1.91
N THR A 105 9.22 -7.26 -0.82
CA THR A 105 8.01 -7.79 -0.16
C THR A 105 6.76 -7.58 -1.02
N LEU A 106 5.78 -8.46 -0.87
CA LEU A 106 4.44 -8.25 -1.41
C LEU A 106 3.57 -7.59 -0.35
N LYS A 107 3.03 -6.42 -0.70
CA LYS A 107 2.00 -5.77 0.10
C LYS A 107 0.64 -5.98 -0.53
N GLY A 108 -0.28 -6.60 0.20
CA GLY A 108 -1.68 -6.68 -0.20
C GLY A 108 -2.37 -5.32 -0.07
N VAL A 109 -3.26 -5.03 -1.01
CA VAL A 109 -4.14 -3.85 -0.99
C VAL A 109 -5.60 -4.30 -1.04
N PRO A 110 -6.57 -3.44 -0.72
CA PRO A 110 -7.98 -3.76 -0.86
C PRO A 110 -8.30 -4.28 -2.27
N GLY A 111 -9.07 -5.36 -2.34
CA GLY A 111 -9.50 -5.97 -3.60
C GLY A 111 -10.75 -5.31 -4.20
N ALA A 112 -11.12 -5.72 -5.41
CA ALA A 112 -12.32 -5.25 -6.11
C ALA A 112 -13.07 -6.41 -6.76
N ASN A 113 -14.36 -6.22 -7.02
CA ASN A 113 -15.16 -7.19 -7.77
C ASN A 113 -15.17 -6.80 -9.26
N THR A 114 -15.08 -7.80 -10.15
CA THR A 114 -15.31 -7.57 -11.57
C THR A 114 -16.80 -7.46 -11.89
N ASP A 115 -17.14 -6.64 -12.88
CA ASP A 115 -18.50 -6.52 -13.42
C ASP A 115 -18.85 -7.67 -14.40
N ALA A 116 -20.01 -7.59 -15.05
CA ALA A 116 -20.47 -8.58 -16.03
C ALA A 116 -19.57 -8.69 -17.29
N ASN A 117 -18.70 -7.72 -17.53
CA ASN A 117 -17.76 -7.65 -18.63
C ASN A 117 -16.31 -7.88 -18.18
N GLY A 118 -16.09 -8.33 -16.93
CA GLY A 118 -14.75 -8.52 -16.35
C GLY A 118 -14.03 -7.23 -15.97
N ARG A 119 -14.70 -6.07 -16.05
CA ARG A 119 -14.11 -4.77 -15.68
C ARG A 119 -14.02 -4.64 -14.17
N PHE A 120 -12.94 -4.06 -13.68
CA PHE A 120 -12.78 -3.72 -12.27
C PHE A 120 -12.21 -2.32 -12.14
N VAL A 121 -12.45 -1.71 -10.98
CA VAL A 121 -11.83 -0.46 -10.56
C VAL A 121 -11.38 -0.65 -9.11
N LEU A 122 -10.09 -0.43 -8.88
CA LEU A 122 -9.48 -0.40 -7.56
C LEU A 122 -9.14 1.05 -7.25
N THR A 123 -9.86 1.64 -6.32
CA THR A 123 -9.57 2.98 -5.80
C THR A 123 -8.61 2.85 -4.62
N GLU A 124 -7.71 3.82 -4.46
CA GLU A 124 -6.81 3.89 -3.30
C GLU A 124 -5.87 2.67 -3.16
N VAL A 125 -5.26 2.25 -4.26
CA VAL A 125 -4.29 1.14 -4.33
C VAL A 125 -3.01 1.48 -3.59
N SER A 126 -2.41 2.62 -3.90
CA SER A 126 -1.13 3.03 -3.34
C SER A 126 -0.85 4.50 -3.58
N PRO A 127 0.03 5.15 -2.79
CA PRO A 127 0.54 6.47 -3.13
C PRO A 127 1.26 6.51 -4.47
N ASP A 128 1.44 7.74 -4.94
CA ASP A 128 2.19 8.07 -6.15
C ASP A 128 3.54 7.35 -6.20
N GLY A 129 3.81 6.69 -7.34
CA GLY A 129 5.10 6.06 -7.56
C GLY A 129 5.09 5.00 -8.65
N PHE A 130 6.29 4.48 -8.89
CA PHE A 130 6.55 3.43 -9.87
C PHE A 130 6.73 2.08 -9.17
N TYR A 131 5.94 1.10 -9.57
CA TYR A 131 5.90 -0.24 -9.02
C TYR A 131 6.43 -1.23 -10.06
N SER A 132 7.49 -1.95 -9.69
CA SER A 132 8.13 -2.92 -10.58
C SER A 132 7.21 -4.08 -10.95
N GLU A 133 6.31 -4.45 -10.03
CA GLU A 133 5.32 -5.50 -10.26
C GLU A 133 4.02 -5.21 -9.49
N VAL A 134 2.89 -5.30 -10.19
CA VAL A 134 1.54 -5.33 -9.64
C VAL A 134 0.91 -6.67 -9.98
N LEU A 135 0.46 -7.38 -8.96
CA LEU A 135 -0.14 -8.70 -9.10
C LEU A 135 -1.63 -8.58 -8.87
N ILE A 136 -2.42 -9.06 -9.83
CA ILE A 136 -3.87 -9.15 -9.69
C ILE A 136 -4.25 -10.61 -9.81
N ALA A 137 -4.95 -11.15 -8.82
CA ALA A 137 -5.30 -12.56 -8.79
C ALA A 137 -6.75 -12.80 -8.38
N CYS A 138 -7.29 -13.91 -8.85
CA CYS A 138 -8.60 -14.39 -8.44
C CYS A 138 -8.53 -15.90 -8.16
N LYS A 139 -9.33 -16.36 -7.22
CA LYS A 139 -9.45 -17.80 -6.95
C LYS A 139 -10.69 -18.35 -7.67
N ARG A 140 -10.49 -19.28 -8.59
CA ARG A 140 -11.56 -19.98 -9.32
C ARG A 140 -11.51 -21.47 -8.99
N SER A 141 -12.51 -21.93 -8.25
CA SER A 141 -12.55 -23.32 -7.75
C SER A 141 -11.26 -23.67 -6.99
N GLU A 142 -10.44 -24.55 -7.55
CA GLU A 142 -9.18 -25.03 -6.97
C GLU A 142 -7.93 -24.42 -7.64
N SER A 143 -8.09 -23.41 -8.49
CA SER A 143 -6.97 -22.75 -9.18
C SER A 143 -6.92 -21.27 -8.84
N LEU A 144 -5.73 -20.80 -8.48
CA LEU A 144 -5.41 -19.38 -8.39
C LEU A 144 -4.99 -18.91 -9.79
N GLU A 145 -5.75 -17.98 -10.37
CA GLU A 145 -5.38 -17.31 -11.62
C GLU A 145 -4.76 -15.96 -11.27
N MET A 146 -3.61 -15.65 -11.86
CA MET A 146 -2.87 -14.45 -11.55
C MET A 146 -2.25 -13.82 -12.80
N ALA A 147 -2.29 -12.48 -12.83
CA ALA A 147 -1.59 -11.66 -13.80
C ALA A 147 -0.46 -10.90 -13.11
N PHE A 148 0.67 -10.79 -13.83
CA PHE A 148 1.85 -10.04 -13.40
C PHE A 148 2.01 -8.86 -14.34
N LEU A 149 1.73 -7.68 -13.82
CA LEU A 149 1.91 -6.42 -14.52
C LEU A 149 3.23 -5.83 -14.08
N ARG A 150 4.00 -5.30 -15.01
CA ARG A 150 5.32 -4.72 -14.72
C ARG A 150 5.33 -3.25 -15.05
N ASP A 151 6.22 -2.54 -14.38
CA ASP A 151 6.54 -1.15 -14.71
C ASP A 151 5.29 -0.25 -14.68
N ILE A 152 4.50 -0.39 -13.61
CA ILE A 152 3.23 0.31 -13.44
C ILE A 152 3.45 1.59 -12.64
N GLU A 153 3.09 2.72 -13.24
CA GLU A 153 3.01 4.00 -12.56
C GLU A 153 1.61 4.17 -11.97
N ILE A 154 1.54 4.39 -10.66
CA ILE A 154 0.32 4.79 -9.98
C ILE A 154 0.50 6.27 -9.66
N VAL A 155 -0.44 7.10 -10.13
CA VAL A 155 -0.43 8.55 -9.93
C VAL A 155 -1.45 8.91 -8.86
N ALA A 156 -1.07 9.74 -7.90
CA ALA A 156 -1.99 10.22 -6.86
C ALA A 156 -3.23 10.89 -7.47
N ASP A 157 -4.41 10.65 -6.86
CA ASP A 157 -5.70 11.19 -7.29
C ASP A 157 -6.13 10.82 -8.74
N ALA A 158 -5.48 9.83 -9.35
CA ALA A 158 -5.80 9.34 -10.68
C ALA A 158 -6.10 7.82 -10.68
N ILE A 159 -6.82 7.36 -11.70
CA ILE A 159 -7.03 5.93 -11.96
C ILE A 159 -6.27 5.59 -13.25
N ALA A 160 -5.27 4.72 -13.13
CA ALA A 160 -4.52 4.24 -14.29
C ALA A 160 -5.28 3.12 -15.02
N ASP A 161 -5.54 3.30 -16.31
CA ASP A 161 -6.12 2.25 -17.16
C ASP A 161 -5.05 1.27 -17.61
N LEU A 162 -5.17 0.03 -17.15
CA LEU A 162 -4.26 -1.08 -17.46
C LEU A 162 -4.70 -1.86 -18.71
N GLY A 163 -5.85 -1.53 -19.30
CA GLY A 163 -6.41 -2.22 -20.43
C GLY A 163 -6.87 -3.65 -20.11
N VAL A 164 -6.57 -4.59 -21.01
CA VAL A 164 -6.93 -6.00 -20.83
C VAL A 164 -5.78 -6.75 -20.17
N ILE A 165 -6.09 -7.37 -19.04
CA ILE A 165 -5.15 -8.10 -18.19
C ILE A 165 -5.45 -9.59 -18.34
N VAL A 166 -4.48 -10.33 -18.88
CA VAL A 166 -4.60 -11.77 -19.10
C VAL A 166 -3.94 -12.51 -17.95
N ALA A 167 -4.74 -13.17 -17.13
CA ALA A 167 -4.27 -14.00 -16.04
C ALA A 167 -3.99 -15.42 -16.51
N ARG A 168 -3.08 -16.09 -15.81
CA ARG A 168 -2.80 -17.51 -16.03
C ARG A 168 -2.97 -18.27 -14.72
N PRO A 169 -3.27 -19.58 -14.78
CA PRO A 169 -3.16 -20.45 -13.63
C PRO A 169 -1.75 -20.37 -13.03
N LEU A 170 -1.70 -20.23 -11.71
CA LEU A 170 -0.49 -20.30 -10.92
C LEU A 170 -0.26 -21.75 -10.50
N SER A 171 0.97 -22.23 -10.65
CA SER A 171 1.34 -23.54 -10.10
C SER A 171 1.46 -23.50 -8.57
N ALA A 172 1.29 -24.64 -7.90
CA ALA A 172 1.40 -24.72 -6.44
C ALA A 172 2.78 -24.28 -5.93
N ASP A 173 3.85 -24.56 -6.68
CA ASP A 173 5.20 -24.14 -6.33
C ASP A 173 5.36 -22.62 -6.41
N GLU A 174 4.80 -21.98 -7.44
CA GLU A 174 4.79 -20.52 -7.55
C GLU A 174 3.93 -19.86 -6.47
N GLU A 175 2.78 -20.46 -6.14
CA GLU A 175 1.92 -19.99 -5.05
C GLU A 175 2.66 -20.01 -3.71
N ALA A 176 3.38 -21.10 -3.42
CA ALA A 176 4.15 -21.24 -2.19
C ALA A 176 5.32 -20.24 -2.09
N VAL A 177 5.90 -19.85 -3.23
CA VAL A 177 6.97 -18.83 -3.28
C VAL A 177 6.42 -17.43 -3.02
N LEU A 178 5.25 -17.10 -3.58
CA LEU A 178 4.65 -15.76 -3.46
C LEU A 178 3.91 -15.56 -2.13
N PHE A 179 3.26 -16.61 -1.64
CA PHE A 179 2.48 -16.62 -0.42
C PHE A 179 2.98 -17.75 0.51
N PRO A 180 4.19 -17.60 1.08
CA PRO A 180 4.70 -18.59 2.03
C PRO A 180 3.75 -18.67 3.22
N LYS A 181 3.36 -19.90 3.60
CA LYS A 181 2.56 -20.12 4.81
C LYS A 181 3.43 -19.76 6.01
N SER A 182 2.95 -18.84 6.84
CA SER A 182 3.53 -18.59 8.15
C SER A 182 3.28 -19.82 9.04
N ASP A 183 4.36 -20.45 9.52
CA ASP A 183 4.31 -21.54 10.52
C ASP A 183 3.76 -21.07 11.88
#